data_AF-A0A0N0JSL8-F1
#
_entry.id   AF-A0A0N0JSL8-F1
#
_cell.length_a   1.000
_cell.length_b   1.000
_cell.length_c   1.000
_cell.angle_alpha   90.00
_cell.angle_beta   90.00
_cell.angle_gamma   90.00
#
_symmetry.space_group_name_H-M   'P 1'
#
loop_
_entity.id
_entity.type
_entity.pdbx_description
1 polymer ?
#
loop_
_entity_poly.entity_id
_entity_poly.type
_entity_poly.pdbx_seq_one_letter_code
_entity_poly.pdbx_strand_id
1 'polypeptide(L)'
;MNYRSRRLLDLAQGKDCLLQIPNVCTNDTSTTVAAHSNELKHGKGRSIKAHDYFTVCACHACHSWLDQGPAPRAEKRDAFAAGWSRQYQEWLRLYADTTTPPKEREAIMHALKAMEAI
;
A
#
# COMPACT_ATOMS: atom_id res chain seq x y z
N MET A 1 1.12 -0.28 -19.32
CA MET A 1 1.91 -1.37 -18.70
C MET A 1 1.42 -1.54 -17.26
N ASN A 2 1.24 -2.76 -16.73
CA ASN A 2 0.85 -2.98 -15.33
C ASN A 2 2.05 -3.44 -14.49
N TYR A 3 2.56 -2.59 -13.58
CA TYR A 3 3.66 -2.96 -12.70
C TYR A 3 3.20 -3.94 -11.61
N ARG A 4 3.85 -5.10 -11.54
CA ARG A 4 3.58 -6.17 -10.57
C ARG A 4 4.87 -6.62 -9.88
N SER A 5 4.86 -6.72 -8.55
CA SER A 5 6.00 -7.18 -7.75
C SER A 5 5.51 -7.93 -6.52
N ARG A 6 5.55 -9.26 -6.56
CA ARG A 6 5.10 -10.09 -5.43
C ARG A 6 5.90 -9.78 -4.15
N ARG A 7 7.21 -9.56 -4.29
CA ARG A 7 8.09 -9.22 -3.17
C ARG A 7 7.72 -7.89 -2.51
N LEU A 8 7.33 -6.89 -3.30
CA LEU A 8 6.85 -5.62 -2.75
C LEU A 8 5.55 -5.80 -1.97
N LEU A 9 4.66 -6.69 -2.42
CA LEU A 9 3.41 -6.99 -1.72
C LEU A 9 3.65 -7.77 -0.42
N ASP A 10 4.57 -8.74 -0.45
CA ASP A 10 4.90 -9.57 0.71
C ASP A 10 5.51 -8.76 1.87
N LEU A 11 6.12 -7.60 1.57
CA LEU A 11 6.66 -6.69 2.58
C LEU A 11 5.61 -6.19 3.59
N ALA A 12 4.33 -6.22 3.25
CA ALA A 12 3.27 -5.76 4.15
C ALA A 12 3.06 -6.70 5.35
N GLN A 13 3.39 -7.99 5.22
CA GLN A 13 3.16 -8.96 6.29
C GLN A 13 3.94 -8.57 7.55
N GLY A 14 3.23 -8.47 8.68
CA GLY A 14 3.85 -8.10 9.97
C GLY A 14 4.21 -6.63 10.12
N LYS A 15 3.88 -5.77 9.14
CA LYS A 15 4.06 -4.31 9.26
C LYS A 15 2.87 -3.64 9.94
N ASP A 16 3.11 -2.45 10.48
CA ASP A 16 2.06 -1.60 11.00
C ASP A 16 1.07 -1.21 9.89
N CYS A 17 -0.18 -1.01 10.28
CA CYS A 17 -1.20 -0.48 9.41
C CYS A 17 -0.91 1.00 9.14
N LEU A 18 -0.64 1.33 7.89
CA LEU A 18 -0.39 2.70 7.44
C LEU A 18 -1.66 3.39 6.93
N LEU A 19 -2.78 2.66 6.77
CA LEU A 19 -4.04 3.29 6.41
C LEU A 19 -4.67 4.07 7.58
N GLN A 20 -4.57 3.54 8.81
CA GLN A 20 -4.89 4.25 10.08
C GLN A 20 -6.27 4.94 10.11
N ILE A 21 -7.31 4.26 9.62
CA ILE A 21 -8.67 4.81 9.64
C ILE A 21 -9.17 4.98 11.09
N PRO A 22 -9.58 6.18 11.52
CA PRO A 22 -10.08 6.41 12.88
C PRO A 22 -11.28 5.51 13.21
N ASN A 23 -11.30 4.96 14.43
CA ASN A 23 -12.34 4.05 14.94
C ASN A 23 -12.53 2.74 14.14
N VAL A 24 -11.65 2.44 13.17
CA VAL A 24 -11.66 1.21 12.36
C VAL A 24 -10.34 0.46 12.50
N CYS A 25 -9.22 1.18 12.56
CA CYS A 25 -7.90 0.58 12.61
C CYS A 25 -7.69 -0.21 13.90
N THR A 26 -7.36 -1.49 13.77
CA THR A 26 -6.95 -2.34 14.90
C THR A 26 -5.43 -2.40 15.09
N ASN A 27 -4.67 -1.94 14.09
CA ASN A 27 -3.23 -2.13 13.97
C ASN A 27 -2.75 -3.58 14.24
N ASP A 28 -3.59 -4.58 13.98
CA ASP A 28 -3.20 -5.98 14.12
C ASP A 28 -2.27 -6.39 12.97
N THR A 29 -0.97 -6.37 13.26
CA THR A 29 0.11 -6.63 12.30
C THR A 29 0.09 -8.05 11.73
N SER A 30 -0.54 -9.01 12.43
CA SER A 30 -0.68 -10.39 11.95
C SER A 30 -1.59 -10.49 10.73
N THR A 31 -2.46 -9.50 10.53
CA THR A 31 -3.43 -9.41 9.44
C THR A 31 -3.03 -8.44 8.32
N THR A 32 -1.89 -7.76 8.45
CA THR A 32 -1.51 -6.69 7.54
C THR A 32 -1.16 -7.22 6.16
N VAL A 33 -1.79 -6.63 5.13
CA VAL A 33 -1.56 -6.94 3.72
C VAL A 33 -1.36 -5.67 2.91
N ALA A 34 -0.80 -5.81 1.70
CA ALA A 34 -0.71 -4.70 0.74
C ALA A 34 -2.08 -4.46 0.09
N ALA A 35 -2.81 -3.45 0.58
CA ALA A 35 -4.11 -3.06 0.03
C ALA A 35 -3.93 -2.15 -1.19
N HIS A 36 -4.42 -2.58 -2.35
CA HIS A 36 -4.36 -1.80 -3.59
C HIS A 36 -5.29 -0.59 -3.57
N SER A 37 -4.89 0.46 -4.28
CA SER A 37 -5.79 1.55 -4.64
C SER A 37 -7.01 1.07 -5.42
N ASN A 38 -8.15 1.70 -5.14
CA ASN A 38 -9.41 1.53 -5.89
C ASN A 38 -9.62 2.57 -7.02
N GLU A 39 -8.69 3.50 -7.20
CA GLU A 39 -8.79 4.58 -8.21
C GLU A 39 -8.34 4.15 -9.62
N LEU A 40 -9.13 4.52 -10.65
CA LEU A 40 -8.81 4.25 -12.06
C LEU A 40 -7.47 4.86 -12.50
N LYS A 41 -7.15 6.08 -12.02
CA LYS A 41 -5.88 6.78 -12.31
C LYS A 41 -4.64 6.01 -11.84
N HIS A 42 -4.79 5.05 -10.92
CA HIS A 42 -3.71 4.21 -10.42
C HIS A 42 -3.58 2.87 -11.18
N GLY A 43 -4.26 2.74 -12.33
CA GLY A 43 -4.24 1.53 -13.16
C GLY A 43 -5.28 0.48 -12.77
N LYS A 44 -6.21 0.81 -11.86
CA LYS A 44 -7.36 -0.07 -11.53
C LYS A 44 -8.25 -0.23 -12.77
N GLY A 45 -8.71 -1.45 -13.03
CA GLY A 45 -9.68 -1.75 -14.10
C GLY A 45 -10.66 -2.85 -13.72
N ARG A 46 -11.58 -3.22 -14.62
CA ARG A 46 -12.44 -4.39 -14.43
C ARG A 46 -11.55 -5.64 -14.36
N SER A 47 -11.64 -6.39 -13.26
CA SER A 47 -10.78 -7.56 -12.98
C SER A 47 -9.27 -7.28 -12.94
N ILE A 48 -8.86 -6.02 -12.88
CA ILE A 48 -7.45 -5.60 -12.84
C ILE A 48 -7.22 -4.82 -11.55
N LYS A 49 -6.19 -5.18 -10.79
CA LYS A 49 -5.69 -4.44 -9.63
C LYS A 49 -4.81 -3.27 -10.09
N ALA A 50 -4.79 -2.19 -9.31
CA ALA A 50 -3.84 -1.09 -9.51
C ALA A 50 -2.39 -1.59 -9.52
N HIS A 51 -1.46 -0.75 -9.98
CA HIS A 51 -0.03 -1.07 -9.91
C HIS A 51 0.40 -1.39 -8.47
N ASP A 52 1.36 -2.30 -8.31
CA ASP A 52 1.76 -2.73 -6.96
C ASP A 52 2.46 -1.62 -6.15
N TYR A 53 2.97 -0.57 -6.80
CA TYR A 53 3.44 0.63 -6.10
C TYR A 53 2.31 1.56 -5.63
N PHE A 54 1.05 1.33 -6.04
CA PHE A 54 -0.15 1.96 -5.48
C PHE A 54 -0.83 1.04 -4.46
N THR A 55 -0.06 0.62 -3.46
CA THR A 55 -0.53 -0.17 -2.31
C THR A 55 -0.21 0.52 -1.00
N VAL A 56 -0.93 0.15 0.07
CA VAL A 56 -0.70 0.60 1.45
C VAL A 56 -0.74 -0.62 2.37
N CYS A 57 0.19 -0.73 3.31
CA CYS A 57 0.09 -1.72 4.39
C CYS A 57 -1.17 -1.46 5.21
N ALA A 58 -2.12 -2.39 5.21
CA ALA A 58 -3.39 -2.26 5.90
C ALA A 58 -3.74 -3.52 6.67
N CYS A 59 -4.06 -3.38 7.96
CA CYS A 59 -4.68 -4.46 8.73
C CYS A 59 -6.05 -4.82 8.14
N HIS A 60 -6.57 -6.00 8.51
CA HIS A 60 -7.81 -6.52 7.96
C HIS A 60 -8.99 -5.53 8.06
N ALA A 61 -9.17 -4.87 9.21
CA ALA A 61 -10.28 -3.93 9.42
C ALA A 61 -10.21 -2.72 8.47
N CYS A 62 -9.03 -2.11 8.36
CA CYS A 62 -8.78 -0.98 7.46
C CYS A 62 -8.94 -1.38 5.99
N HIS A 63 -8.44 -2.56 5.61
CA HIS A 63 -8.56 -3.06 4.24
C HIS A 63 -10.03 -3.32 3.87
N SER A 64 -10.79 -3.97 4.74
CA SER A 64 -12.23 -4.20 4.54
C SER A 64 -13.02 -2.90 4.44
N TRP A 65 -12.69 -1.89 5.25
CA TRP A 65 -13.29 -0.56 5.16
C TRP A 65 -13.00 0.12 3.81
N LEU A 66 -11.75 0.05 3.33
CA LEU A 66 -11.35 0.63 2.06
C LEU A 66 -12.13 0.01 0.90
N ASP A 67 -12.18 -1.32 0.83
CA ASP A 67 -12.78 -2.03 -0.31
C ASP A 67 -14.30 -2.04 -0.25
N GLN A 68 -14.89 -2.27 0.93
CA GLN A 68 -16.32 -2.61 1.06
C GLN A 68 -17.07 -1.74 2.08
N GLY A 69 -16.37 -0.92 2.87
CA GLY A 69 -16.98 -0.08 3.90
C GLY A 69 -17.99 0.94 3.36
N PRO A 70 -18.88 1.48 4.21
CA PRO A 70 -20.00 2.33 3.78
C PRO A 70 -19.60 3.78 3.49
N ALA A 71 -18.35 4.17 3.77
CA ALA A 71 -17.88 5.54 3.59
C ALA A 71 -17.98 6.00 2.11
N PRO A 72 -18.25 7.29 1.85
CA PRO A 72 -18.22 7.85 0.51
C PRO A 72 -16.91 7.57 -0.21
N ARG A 73 -16.97 7.38 -1.53
CA ARG A 73 -15.77 7.11 -2.35
C ARG A 73 -14.70 8.20 -2.23
N ALA A 74 -15.12 9.46 -2.11
CA ALA A 74 -14.20 10.58 -1.92
C ALA A 74 -13.41 10.45 -0.61
N GLU A 75 -14.08 10.12 0.49
CA GLU A 75 -13.43 9.90 1.80
C GLU A 75 -12.43 8.74 1.76
N LYS A 76 -12.81 7.63 1.13
CA LYS A 76 -11.92 6.47 0.93
C LYS A 76 -10.68 6.82 0.12
N ARG A 77 -10.84 7.62 -0.94
CA ARG A 77 -9.73 8.09 -1.77
C ARG A 77 -8.78 8.98 -0.98
N ASP A 78 -9.31 9.91 -0.19
CA ASP A 78 -8.50 10.84 0.59
C ASP A 78 -7.76 10.10 1.71
N ALA A 79 -8.42 9.14 2.37
CA ALA A 79 -7.80 8.26 3.34
C ALA A 79 -6.71 7.37 2.73
N PHE A 80 -6.95 6.82 1.53
CA PHE A 80 -5.94 6.08 0.79
C PHE A 80 -4.74 6.97 0.44
N ALA A 81 -4.97 8.18 -0.04
CA ALA A 81 -3.90 9.12 -0.37
C ALA A 81 -3.02 9.43 0.85
N ALA A 82 -3.63 9.70 2.01
CA ALA A 82 -2.90 9.90 3.26
C ALA A 82 -2.10 8.66 3.69
N GLY A 83 -2.72 7.47 3.59
CA GLY A 83 -2.03 6.21 3.89
C GLY A 83 -0.88 5.90 2.93
N TRP A 84 -1.03 6.26 1.66
CA TRP A 84 -0.02 6.07 0.64
C TRP A 84 1.16 7.03 0.80
N SER A 85 0.92 8.26 1.24
CA SER A 85 2.02 9.15 1.66
C SER A 85 2.84 8.53 2.79
N ARG A 86 2.20 7.88 3.79
CA ARG A 86 2.91 7.14 4.84
C ARG A 86 3.64 5.92 4.29
N GLN A 87 3.03 5.16 3.37
CA GLN A 87 3.66 4.03 2.71
C GLN A 87 4.93 4.43 1.97
N TYR A 88 4.90 5.55 1.25
CA TYR A 88 6.05 6.07 0.52
C TYR A 88 7.21 6.40 1.47
N GLN A 89 6.92 7.09 2.58
CA GLN A 89 7.93 7.38 3.60
C GLN A 89 8.50 6.10 4.23
N GLU A 90 7.65 5.09 4.47
CA GLU A 90 8.10 3.80 4.99
C GLU A 90 9.01 3.06 4.00
N TRP A 91 8.72 3.13 2.70
CA TRP A 91 9.60 2.59 1.67
C TRP A 91 10.94 3.33 1.62
N LEU A 92 10.96 4.65 1.70
CA LEU A 92 12.21 5.42 1.79
C LEU A 92 13.03 5.00 3.02
N ARG A 93 12.38 4.83 4.18
CA ARG A 93 13.01 4.34 5.41
C ARG A 93 13.62 2.96 5.23
N LEU A 94 12.85 1.99 4.74
CA LEU A 94 13.32 0.62 4.53
C LEU A 94 14.42 0.52 3.47
N TYR A 95 14.39 1.37 2.44
CA TYR A 95 15.44 1.41 1.42
C TYR A 95 16.77 1.96 1.98
N ALA A 96 16.70 2.97 2.85
CA ALA A 96 17.86 3.55 3.53
C ALA A 96 18.44 2.65 4.62
N ASP A 97 17.60 1.80 5.24
CA ASP A 97 18.02 0.83 6.25
C ASP A 97 18.85 -0.30 5.63
N THR A 98 20.12 -0.36 6.01
CA THR A 98 21.09 -1.36 5.52
C THR A 98 20.83 -2.76 6.09
N THR A 99 19.99 -2.88 7.12
CA THR A 99 19.58 -4.18 7.69
C THR A 99 18.42 -4.81 6.92
N THR A 100 17.68 -4.03 6.12
CA THR A 100 16.64 -4.56 5.23
C THR A 100 17.26 -5.53 4.21
N PRO A 101 16.71 -6.74 4.03
CA PRO A 101 17.23 -7.72 3.09
C PRO A 101 17.48 -7.14 1.67
N PRO A 102 18.62 -7.42 1.02
CA PRO A 102 18.97 -6.79 -0.26
C PRO A 102 17.90 -6.92 -1.34
N LYS A 103 17.25 -8.08 -1.40
CA LYS A 103 16.15 -8.38 -2.34
C LYS A 103 14.89 -7.56 -2.08
N GLU A 104 14.63 -7.19 -0.82
CA GLU A 104 13.52 -6.32 -0.44
C GLU A 104 13.85 -4.86 -0.77
N ARG A 105 15.08 -4.41 -0.46
CA ARG A 105 15.58 -3.10 -0.85
C ARG A 105 15.53 -2.89 -2.37
N GLU A 106 15.88 -3.91 -3.15
CA GLU A 106 15.77 -3.89 -4.61
C GLU A 106 14.31 -3.75 -5.08
N ALA A 107 13.38 -4.51 -4.49
CA ALA A 107 11.96 -4.40 -4.82
C ALA A 107 11.40 -3.01 -4.51
N ILE A 108 11.79 -2.44 -3.37
CA ILE A 108 11.45 -1.07 -2.97
C ILE A 108 12.04 -0.06 -3.96
N MET A 109 13.33 -0.17 -4.30
CA MET A 109 13.99 0.70 -5.27
C MET A 109 13.25 0.70 -6.61
N HIS A 110 12.84 -0.46 -7.11
CA HIS A 110 12.07 -0.55 -8.35
C HIS A 110 10.69 0.11 -8.24
N ALA A 111 10.03 0.01 -7.09
CA ALA A 111 8.76 0.70 -6.85
C ALA A 111 8.95 2.23 -6.86
N LEU A 112 9.95 2.74 -6.12
CA LEU A 112 10.27 4.17 -6.05
C LEU A 112 10.59 4.75 -7.44
N LYS A 113 11.45 4.07 -8.21
CA LYS A 113 11.77 4.47 -9.60
C LYS A 113 10.55 4.45 -10.52
N ALA A 114 9.67 3.45 -10.36
CA ALA A 114 8.46 3.37 -11.17
C ALA A 114 7.49 4.52 -10.88
N MET A 115 7.52 5.09 -9.67
CA MET A 115 6.69 6.22 -9.28
C MET A 115 7.22 7.56 -9.80
N GLU A 116 8.54 7.71 -9.95
CA GLU A 116 9.18 8.92 -10.52
C GLU A 116 8.92 9.06 -12.03
N ALA A 117 8.50 7.98 -12.70
CA ALA A 117 8.28 7.94 -14.14
C ALA A 117 6.83 8.29 -14.57
N ILE A 118 6.00 8.78 -13.64
CA ILE A 118 4.55 9.05 -13.82
C ILE A 118 4.28 10.52 -13.49
#